data_AF-W6L0V4-F1
#
_entry.id   AF-W6L0V4-F1
#
_cell.length_a   1.000
_cell.length_b   1.000
_cell.length_c   1.000
_cell.angle_alpha   90.00
_cell.angle_beta   90.00
_cell.angle_gamma   90.00
#
_symmetry.space_group_name_H-M   'P 1'
#
loop_
_entity.id
_entity.type
_entity.pdbx_description
1 polymer ?
#
loop_
_entity_poly.entity_id
_entity_poly.type
_entity_poly.pdbx_seq_one_letter_code
_entity_poly.pdbx_strand_id
1 'polypeptide(L)'
;MRPVRLASLVARCCTPIYNTRDEVQRTVAALVELSSYCSISAEVSELYTPLRRILSRDPNLAAPLLLEQQNDAERGDSFFALENGGKSLAFLLRALPSRVIGDVGQEPSLVQSLAQHTIRGLEQNLWPVQDVKSLLLDFQKKGGYDHSLISAVEAYASLKLASATASDFVDILSIAFTFPELRSKGSLLRKASVRALDLVNKISADEVGRVGAIFNRCHHRHDALASLFHEQSNRVIEESTDGSASLQLFGFLCRHEVSREFADTLQCFLERILGDALFDVESFVLLCESLARIPSRIRAKEMAQAMEDTLDYLGDAVAQLLARPRAEGGLQDEESVETIEQIFPGVSPFDSPDGGRRRGGGNPPTTPTRGGPARLHHVPRRTS
;
A
#
# COMPACT_ATOMS: atom_id res chain seq x y z
N MET A 1 8.07 -3.34 32.52
CA MET A 1 6.81 -3.50 33.31
C MET A 1 6.02 -4.65 32.71
N ARG A 2 5.36 -5.53 33.49
CA ARG A 2 4.58 -6.63 32.88
C ARG A 2 3.39 -6.05 32.08
N PRO A 3 3.22 -6.39 30.78
CA PRO A 3 2.25 -5.77 29.85
C PRO A 3 0.82 -5.71 30.39
N VAL A 4 0.37 -6.79 31.03
CA VAL A 4 -0.96 -6.93 31.65
C VAL A 4 -1.26 -5.85 32.70
N ARG A 5 -0.25 -5.31 33.39
CA ARG A 5 -0.44 -4.27 34.41
C ARG A 5 -0.58 -2.88 33.79
N LEU A 6 0.11 -2.58 32.68
CA LEU A 6 -0.04 -1.31 31.95
C LEU A 6 -1.40 -1.29 31.25
N ALA A 7 -1.78 -2.37 30.57
CA ALA A 7 -3.09 -2.59 29.97
C ALA A 7 -4.24 -2.41 30.97
N SER A 8 -4.13 -3.02 32.15
CA SER A 8 -5.10 -2.92 33.24
C SER A 8 -5.16 -1.51 33.84
N LEU A 9 -4.02 -0.81 33.94
CA LEU A 9 -3.98 0.58 34.39
C LEU A 9 -4.65 1.51 33.36
N VAL A 10 -4.31 1.35 32.08
CA VAL A 10 -4.87 2.12 30.97
C VAL A 10 -6.38 1.85 30.84
N ALA A 11 -6.83 0.60 30.88
CA ALA A 11 -8.26 0.25 30.84
C ALA A 11 -9.06 0.87 32.00
N ARG A 12 -8.46 0.97 33.20
CA ARG A 12 -9.03 1.68 34.35
C ARG A 12 -8.96 3.20 34.18
N CYS A 13 -7.93 3.73 33.53
CA CYS A 13 -7.79 5.13 33.13
C CYS A 13 -8.56 5.50 31.85
N CYS A 14 -9.26 4.57 31.20
CA CYS A 14 -10.18 4.79 30.06
C CYS A 14 -11.66 4.88 30.50
N THR A 15 -11.93 4.62 31.77
CA THR A 15 -13.19 4.95 32.47
C THR A 15 -13.01 6.01 33.57
N PRO A 16 -12.20 7.06 33.40
CA PRO A 16 -12.16 8.12 34.39
C PRO A 16 -13.34 9.06 34.09
N ILE A 17 -14.08 9.38 35.13
CA ILE A 17 -14.87 10.59 35.16
C ILE A 17 -13.83 11.71 35.23
N TYR A 18 -13.34 12.19 34.09
CA TYR A 18 -12.43 13.34 34.06
C TYR A 18 -13.19 14.52 34.64
N ASN A 19 -12.72 15.06 35.76
CA ASN A 19 -13.40 16.16 36.43
C ASN A 19 -12.90 17.51 35.91
N THR A 20 -11.71 17.55 35.30
CA THR A 20 -11.09 18.78 34.79
C THR A 20 -10.41 18.57 33.43
N ARG A 21 -10.27 19.67 32.67
CA ARG A 21 -9.54 19.69 31.39
C ARG A 21 -8.05 19.34 31.58
N ASP A 22 -7.46 19.76 32.69
CA ASP A 22 -6.06 19.51 33.02
C ASP A 22 -5.75 18.02 33.21
N GLU A 23 -6.67 17.27 33.83
CA GLU A 23 -6.54 15.80 33.97
C GLU A 23 -6.54 15.10 32.62
N VAL A 24 -7.41 15.55 31.69
CA VAL A 24 -7.44 15.04 30.32
C VAL A 24 -6.12 15.35 29.62
N GLN A 25 -5.65 16.61 29.71
CA GLN A 25 -4.41 17.03 29.06
C GLN A 25 -3.18 16.25 29.56
N ARG A 26 -3.05 16.05 30.87
CA ARG A 26 -1.97 15.20 31.44
C ARG A 26 -2.08 13.74 30.99
N THR A 27 -3.30 13.23 30.85
CA THR A 27 -3.52 11.87 30.35
C THR A 27 -3.08 11.72 28.90
N VAL A 28 -3.41 12.70 28.04
CA VAL A 28 -2.95 12.71 26.63
C VAL A 28 -1.43 12.77 26.58
N ALA A 29 -0.79 13.65 27.37
CA ALA A 29 0.67 13.74 27.46
C ALA A 29 1.30 12.40 27.85
N ALA A 30 0.81 11.77 28.92
CA ALA A 30 1.32 10.49 29.40
C ALA A 30 1.12 9.35 28.40
N LEU A 31 -0.01 9.29 27.69
CA LEU A 31 -0.25 8.27 26.65
C LEU A 31 0.74 8.40 25.48
N VAL A 32 1.03 9.63 25.07
CA VAL A 32 1.98 9.93 24.00
C VAL A 32 3.41 9.61 24.45
N GLU A 33 3.79 10.03 25.66
CA GLU A 33 5.09 9.71 26.24
C GLU A 33 5.29 8.19 26.36
N LEU A 34 4.30 7.47 26.90
CA LEU A 34 4.35 6.01 27.02
C LEU A 34 4.45 5.29 25.67
N SER A 35 3.90 5.87 24.61
CA SER A 35 3.97 5.28 23.26
C SER A 35 5.40 5.11 22.76
N SER A 36 6.31 5.98 23.18
CA SER A 36 7.73 5.89 22.81
C SER A 36 8.45 4.67 23.37
N TYR A 37 7.96 4.14 24.50
CA TYR A 37 8.54 2.97 25.17
C TYR A 37 7.92 1.64 24.73
N CYS A 38 6.85 1.70 23.93
CA CYS A 38 6.17 0.50 23.45
C CYS A 38 6.89 -0.01 22.19
N SER A 39 7.43 -1.23 22.28
CA SER A 39 8.09 -1.91 21.16
C SER A 39 7.21 -2.97 20.51
N ILE A 40 6.10 -3.35 21.16
CA ILE A 40 5.19 -4.41 20.72
C ILE A 40 3.88 -3.79 20.19
N SER A 41 3.46 -4.24 19.00
CA SER A 41 2.22 -3.79 18.33
C SER A 41 0.98 -3.82 19.23
N ALA A 42 0.84 -4.85 20.07
CA ALA A 42 -0.27 -4.99 21.00
C ALA A 42 -0.31 -3.86 22.05
N GLU A 43 0.85 -3.50 22.62
CA GLU A 43 0.97 -2.42 23.62
C GLU A 43 0.63 -1.06 23.01
N VAL A 44 1.10 -0.82 21.78
CA VAL A 44 0.77 0.39 21.01
C VAL A 44 -0.75 0.49 20.77
N SER A 45 -1.41 -0.64 20.45
CA SER A 45 -2.86 -0.69 20.22
C SER A 45 -3.68 -0.35 21.47
N GLU A 46 -3.22 -0.81 22.64
CA GLU A 46 -3.86 -0.55 23.93
C GLU A 46 -3.78 0.92 24.35
N LEU A 47 -2.67 1.61 24.04
CA LEU A 47 -2.54 3.05 24.25
C LEU A 47 -3.29 3.87 23.19
N TYR A 48 -3.35 3.36 21.96
CA TYR A 48 -3.91 4.08 20.82
C TYR A 48 -5.42 4.31 20.96
N THR A 49 -6.14 3.28 21.40
CA THR A 49 -7.61 3.32 21.53
C THR A 49 -8.11 4.46 22.43
N PRO A 50 -7.60 4.65 23.67
CA PRO A 50 -7.98 5.79 24.49
C PRO A 50 -7.59 7.13 23.88
N LEU A 51 -6.35 7.25 23.38
CA LEU A 51 -5.86 8.51 22.82
C LEU A 51 -6.75 8.95 21.65
N ARG A 52 -7.08 8.02 20.74
CA ARG A 52 -7.99 8.26 19.62
C ARG A 52 -9.36 8.71 20.10
N ARG A 53 -9.93 8.09 21.15
CA ARG A 53 -11.24 8.49 21.70
C ARG A 53 -11.22 9.91 22.25
N ILE A 54 -10.16 10.30 22.96
CA ILE A 54 -10.00 11.65 23.51
C ILE A 54 -9.84 12.68 22.38
N LEU A 55 -8.90 12.46 21.47
CA LEU A 55 -8.62 13.39 20.36
C LEU A 55 -9.74 13.45 19.33
N SER A 56 -10.57 12.40 19.22
CA SER A 56 -11.81 12.47 18.43
C SER A 56 -12.84 13.43 19.03
N ARG A 57 -12.77 13.72 20.34
CA ARG A 57 -13.70 14.67 21.00
C ARG A 57 -13.14 16.08 21.02
N ASP A 58 -11.86 16.24 21.37
CA ASP A 58 -11.17 17.54 21.39
C ASP A 58 -9.75 17.38 20.77
N PRO A 59 -9.60 17.64 19.46
CA PRO A 59 -8.30 17.57 18.79
C PRO A 59 -7.29 18.60 19.30
N ASN A 60 -7.74 19.72 19.86
CA ASN A 60 -6.86 20.81 20.29
C ASN A 60 -6.00 20.44 21.49
N LEU A 61 -6.31 19.34 22.19
CA LEU A 61 -5.48 18.78 23.25
C LEU A 61 -4.11 18.30 22.76
N ALA A 62 -3.92 18.11 21.45
CA ALA A 62 -2.62 17.78 20.88
C ALA A 62 -1.70 19.01 20.70
N ALA A 63 -2.25 20.23 20.56
CA ALA A 63 -1.45 21.42 20.28
C ALA A 63 -0.40 21.75 21.36
N PRO A 64 -0.72 21.67 22.67
CA PRO A 64 0.28 21.88 23.73
C PRO A 64 1.44 20.86 23.68
N LEU A 65 1.16 19.62 23.30
CA LEU A 65 2.17 18.57 23.21
C LEU A 65 3.13 18.81 22.04
N LEU A 66 2.62 19.31 20.91
CA LEU A 66 3.46 19.71 19.79
C LEU A 66 4.36 20.89 20.17
N LEU A 67 3.82 21.87 20.90
CA LEU A 67 4.59 23.01 21.37
C LEU A 67 5.68 22.59 22.36
N GLU A 68 5.38 21.66 23.27
CA GLU A 68 6.34 21.09 24.21
C GLU A 68 7.47 20.35 23.49
N GLN A 69 7.14 19.47 22.54
CA GLN A 69 8.16 18.77 21.74
C GLN A 69 9.00 19.72 20.87
N GLN A 70 8.41 20.79 20.34
CA GLN A 70 9.13 21.84 19.63
C GLN A 70 10.13 22.55 20.54
N ASN A 71 9.69 22.97 21.72
CA ASN A 71 10.53 23.66 22.69
C ASN A 71 11.68 22.77 23.19
N ASP A 72 11.43 21.49 23.42
CA ASP A 72 12.44 20.54 23.89
C ASP A 72 13.48 20.23 22.81
N ALA A 73 13.05 20.12 21.54
CA ALA A 73 13.96 19.96 20.41
C ALA A 73 14.85 21.20 20.20
N GLU A 74 14.30 22.41 20.33
CA GLU A 74 15.04 23.67 20.15
C GLU A 74 16.06 23.94 21.27
N ARG A 75 15.80 23.47 22.49
CA ARG A 75 16.75 23.63 23.61
C ARG A 75 17.89 22.61 23.62
N GLY A 76 17.76 21.50 22.87
CA GLY A 76 18.74 20.41 22.87
C GLY A 76 18.86 19.68 24.22
N ASP A 77 17.93 19.95 25.15
CA ASP A 77 18.02 19.53 26.55
C ASP A 77 17.55 18.09 26.80
N SER A 78 16.94 17.45 25.80
CA SER A 78 16.32 16.14 25.98
C SER A 78 16.77 15.15 24.89
N PHE A 79 17.68 14.24 25.28
CA PHE A 79 17.97 13.00 24.56
C PHE A 79 16.66 12.26 24.16
N PHE A 80 15.62 12.36 24.98
CA PHE A 80 14.30 11.80 24.75
C PHE A 80 13.51 12.49 23.63
N ALA A 81 13.55 13.82 23.52
CA ALA A 81 12.85 14.54 22.44
C ALA A 81 13.47 14.24 21.06
N LEU A 82 14.79 13.99 21.02
CA LEU A 82 15.53 13.67 19.82
C LEU A 82 15.34 12.22 19.37
N GLU A 83 15.47 11.24 20.27
CA GLU A 83 15.44 9.82 19.89
C GLU A 83 14.01 9.27 19.77
N ASN A 84 13.06 9.79 20.55
CA ASN A 84 11.71 9.25 20.66
C ASN A 84 10.60 10.21 20.16
N GLY A 85 10.97 11.41 19.72
CA GLY A 85 10.03 12.40 19.17
C GLY A 85 9.28 11.89 17.95
N GLY A 86 9.98 11.24 17.01
CA GLY A 86 9.38 10.69 15.78
C GLY A 86 8.24 9.70 16.04
N LYS A 87 8.41 8.76 16.99
CA LYS A 87 7.36 7.80 17.39
C LYS A 87 6.16 8.50 18.01
N SER A 88 6.42 9.44 18.91
CA SER A 88 5.39 10.19 19.63
C SER A 88 4.54 11.01 18.66
N LEU A 89 5.17 11.65 17.68
CA LEU A 89 4.50 12.39 16.62
C LEU A 89 3.70 11.49 15.69
N ALA A 90 4.25 10.35 15.28
CA ALA A 90 3.52 9.38 14.45
C ALA A 90 2.28 8.87 15.20
N PHE A 91 2.43 8.58 16.49
CA PHE A 91 1.34 8.13 17.35
C PHE A 91 0.24 9.20 17.52
N LEU A 92 0.62 10.45 17.75
CA LEU A 92 -0.28 11.61 17.78
C LEU A 92 -1.00 11.79 16.44
N LEU A 93 -0.25 11.85 15.34
CA LEU A 93 -0.81 12.00 14.00
C LEU A 93 -1.81 10.89 13.71
N ARG A 94 -1.49 9.63 14.05
CA ARG A 94 -2.37 8.48 13.87
C ARG A 94 -3.65 8.58 14.69
N ALA A 95 -3.61 9.14 15.89
CA ALA A 95 -4.77 9.26 16.76
C ALA A 95 -5.74 10.40 16.39
N LEU A 96 -5.29 11.40 15.62
CA LEU A 96 -6.13 12.52 15.18
C LEU A 96 -7.25 12.08 14.21
N PRO A 97 -8.47 12.61 14.32
CA PRO A 97 -9.56 12.26 13.42
C PRO A 97 -9.35 12.90 12.03
N SER A 98 -9.64 12.16 10.95
CA SER A 98 -9.39 12.60 9.56
C SER A 98 -10.07 13.92 9.18
N ARG A 99 -11.19 14.27 9.83
CA ARG A 99 -11.90 15.55 9.61
C ARG A 99 -11.09 16.80 9.97
N VAL A 100 -10.16 16.69 10.92
CA VAL A 100 -9.27 17.80 11.35
C VAL A 100 -8.22 18.12 10.28
N ILE A 101 -8.08 17.24 9.30
CA ILE A 101 -7.02 17.26 8.28
C ILE A 101 -7.51 17.95 7.00
N GLY A 102 -8.82 18.11 6.84
CA GLY A 102 -9.45 18.78 5.70
C GLY A 102 -9.91 20.23 5.95
N ASP A 103 -9.92 20.71 7.19
CA ASP A 103 -10.46 22.04 7.52
C ASP A 103 -9.34 23.10 7.52
N VAL A 104 -9.09 23.67 6.33
CA VAL A 104 -7.99 24.64 6.04
C VAL A 104 -8.42 26.09 6.36
N GLY A 105 -9.47 26.27 7.17
CA GLY A 105 -10.05 27.58 7.46
C GLY A 105 -9.66 28.15 8.84
N GLN A 106 -8.65 29.02 8.86
CA GLN A 106 -8.38 30.01 9.92
C GLN A 106 -7.86 29.52 11.28
N GLU A 107 -6.68 28.92 11.26
CA GLU A 107 -5.56 28.97 12.23
C GLU A 107 -4.48 28.06 11.61
N PRO A 108 -3.18 28.10 11.99
CA PRO A 108 -2.28 27.03 11.55
C PRO A 108 -2.88 25.73 12.07
N SER A 109 -3.48 24.95 11.17
CA SER A 109 -4.18 23.74 11.58
C SER A 109 -3.15 22.86 12.28
N LEU A 110 -3.59 22.12 13.31
CA LEU A 110 -2.73 21.22 14.07
C LEU A 110 -1.85 20.33 13.16
N VAL A 111 -2.38 19.98 11.98
CA VAL A 111 -1.70 19.22 10.94
C VAL A 111 -0.60 20.01 10.25
N GLN A 112 -0.81 21.31 9.94
CA GLN A 112 0.26 22.17 9.44
C GLN A 112 1.40 22.31 10.45
N SER A 113 1.09 22.46 11.75
CA SER A 113 2.12 22.47 12.79
C SER A 113 2.88 21.14 12.87
N LEU A 114 2.19 20.01 12.75
CA LEU A 114 2.80 18.68 12.64
C LEU A 114 3.69 18.55 11.41
N ALA A 115 3.22 19.01 10.24
CA ALA A 115 3.98 18.97 8.99
C ALA A 115 5.25 19.83 9.09
N GLN A 116 5.16 21.05 9.62
CA GLN A 116 6.30 21.93 9.84
C GLN A 116 7.31 21.35 10.82
N HIS A 117 6.85 20.73 11.91
CA HIS A 117 7.73 20.04 12.84
C HIS A 117 8.41 18.83 12.19
N THR A 118 7.68 18.10 11.35
CA THR A 118 8.22 16.98 10.55
C THR A 118 9.29 17.46 9.57
N ILE A 119 9.06 18.57 8.85
CA ILE A 119 10.03 19.18 7.93
C ILE A 119 11.34 19.48 8.67
N ARG A 120 11.27 20.17 9.81
CA ARG A 120 12.46 20.47 10.62
C ARG A 120 13.19 19.20 11.08
N GLY A 121 12.43 18.20 11.53
CA GLY A 121 12.98 16.89 11.94
C GLY A 121 13.70 16.16 10.80
N LEU A 122 13.18 16.24 9.58
CA LEU A 122 13.81 15.70 8.37
C LEU A 122 15.09 16.46 8.01
N GLU A 123 15.04 17.80 7.98
CA GLU A 123 16.18 18.66 7.64
C GLU A 123 17.36 18.48 8.60
N GLN A 124 17.07 18.30 9.88
CA GLN A 124 18.07 18.08 10.92
C GLN A 124 18.42 16.60 11.12
N ASN A 125 17.73 15.68 10.43
CA ASN A 125 17.89 14.24 10.56
C ASN A 125 17.81 13.76 12.03
N LEU A 126 16.78 14.21 12.76
CA LEU A 126 16.66 13.96 14.19
C LEU A 126 16.27 12.53 14.52
N TRP A 127 15.45 11.90 13.66
CA TRP A 127 14.76 10.66 14.01
C TRP A 127 15.30 9.43 13.26
N PRO A 128 15.16 8.23 13.85
CA PRO A 128 15.38 6.97 13.16
C PRO A 128 14.54 6.84 11.88
N VAL A 129 15.08 6.16 10.87
CA VAL A 129 14.44 5.96 9.56
C VAL A 129 13.06 5.30 9.69
N GLN A 130 12.90 4.34 10.60
CA GLN A 130 11.62 3.64 10.81
C GLN A 130 10.50 4.56 11.34
N ASP A 131 10.87 5.52 12.18
CA ASP A 131 9.92 6.47 12.76
C ASP A 131 9.50 7.49 11.70
N VAL A 132 10.46 7.98 10.90
CA VAL A 132 10.19 8.83 9.73
C VAL A 132 9.25 8.12 8.76
N LYS A 133 9.54 6.86 8.41
CA LYS A 133 8.69 6.05 7.53
C LYS A 133 7.26 5.95 8.07
N SER A 134 7.09 5.64 9.34
CA SER A 134 5.78 5.51 9.97
C SER A 134 4.99 6.83 9.95
N LEU A 135 5.66 7.93 10.31
CA LEU A 135 5.08 9.27 10.31
C LEU A 135 4.61 9.70 8.92
N LEU A 136 5.45 9.52 7.90
CA LEU A 136 5.12 9.90 6.51
C LEU A 136 4.00 9.03 5.92
N LEU A 137 3.96 7.74 6.25
CA LEU A 137 2.84 6.87 5.86
C LEU A 137 1.52 7.35 6.47
N ASP A 138 1.53 7.79 7.73
CA ASP A 138 0.33 8.32 8.36
C ASP A 138 -0.10 9.66 7.73
N PHE A 139 0.83 10.53 7.33
CA PHE A 139 0.51 11.73 6.52
C PHE A 139 -0.10 11.36 5.17
N GLN A 140 0.50 10.39 4.46
CA GLN A 140 0.02 9.96 3.15
C GLN A 140 -1.40 9.37 3.22
N LYS A 141 -1.69 8.55 4.25
CA LYS A 141 -3.02 7.95 4.44
C LYS A 141 -4.09 8.97 4.81
N LYS A 142 -3.72 9.97 5.59
CA LYS A 142 -4.67 10.93 6.16
C LYS A 142 -4.90 12.16 5.30
N GLY A 143 -3.97 12.46 4.39
CA GLY A 143 -3.90 13.75 3.73
C GLY A 143 -3.35 14.84 4.66
N GLY A 144 -3.38 16.09 4.21
CA GLY A 144 -2.94 17.24 5.02
C GLY A 144 -1.43 17.49 5.02
N TYR A 145 -0.73 17.03 3.99
CA TYR A 145 0.62 17.47 3.67
C TYR A 145 0.58 18.46 2.49
N ASP A 146 1.59 19.31 2.38
CA ASP A 146 1.74 20.28 1.31
C ASP A 146 3.02 20.02 0.49
N HIS A 147 3.26 20.89 -0.50
CA HIS A 147 4.47 20.82 -1.31
C HIS A 147 5.75 20.99 -0.49
N SER A 148 5.73 21.73 0.62
CA SER A 148 6.89 21.92 1.47
C SER A 148 7.32 20.61 2.13
N LEU A 149 6.37 19.82 2.65
CA LEU A 149 6.69 18.50 3.20
C LEU A 149 7.21 17.54 2.12
N ILE A 150 6.60 17.55 0.92
CA ILE A 150 7.06 16.72 -0.20
C ILE A 150 8.50 17.06 -0.58
N SER A 151 8.84 18.36 -0.68
CA SER A 151 10.20 18.81 -0.97
C SER A 151 11.21 18.42 0.12
N ALA A 152 10.83 18.52 1.40
CA ALA A 152 11.68 18.10 2.51
C ALA A 152 11.96 16.59 2.47
N VAL A 153 10.94 15.76 2.16
CA VAL A 153 11.10 14.32 1.98
C VAL A 153 11.98 13.98 0.78
N GLU A 154 11.82 14.69 -0.35
CA GLU A 154 12.68 14.52 -1.53
C GLU A 154 14.15 14.78 -1.19
N ALA A 155 14.43 15.87 -0.46
CA ALA A 155 15.78 16.24 -0.04
C ALA A 155 16.38 15.23 0.95
N TYR A 156 15.61 14.83 1.97
CA TYR A 156 16.01 13.82 2.95
C TYR A 156 16.33 12.48 2.28
N ALA A 157 15.40 11.95 1.47
CA ALA A 157 15.58 10.68 0.78
C ALA A 157 16.75 10.74 -0.21
N SER A 158 16.89 11.86 -0.93
CA SER A 158 18.01 12.09 -1.85
C SER A 158 19.38 12.04 -1.18
N LEU A 159 19.47 12.47 0.08
CA LEU A 159 20.69 12.42 0.89
C LEU A 159 20.91 10.99 1.42
N LYS A 160 19.88 10.39 2.02
CA LYS A 160 19.95 9.07 2.66
C LYS A 160 20.17 7.93 1.69
N LEU A 161 19.58 7.97 0.49
CA LEU A 161 19.81 6.94 -0.54
C LEU A 161 21.28 6.81 -0.94
N ALA A 162 22.05 7.91 -0.90
CA ALA A 162 23.47 7.88 -1.25
C ALA A 162 24.32 7.10 -0.23
N SER A 163 23.89 7.05 1.02
CA SER A 163 24.61 6.40 2.12
C SER A 163 23.89 5.18 2.72
N ALA A 164 22.71 4.82 2.21
CA ALA A 164 21.88 3.74 2.71
C ALA A 164 22.66 2.42 2.80
N THR A 165 22.62 1.72 3.92
CA THR A 165 23.19 0.38 4.08
C THR A 165 22.19 -0.69 3.64
N ALA A 166 22.59 -1.96 3.58
CA ALA A 166 21.64 -3.05 3.32
C ALA A 166 20.49 -3.08 4.34
N SER A 167 20.76 -2.75 5.61
CA SER A 167 19.81 -2.87 6.71
C SER A 167 18.69 -1.83 6.73
N ASP A 168 18.92 -0.63 6.17
CA ASP A 168 17.95 0.47 6.18
C ASP A 168 17.48 0.85 4.77
N PHE A 169 18.05 0.23 3.72
CA PHE A 169 17.75 0.57 2.33
C PHE A 169 16.27 0.49 1.99
N VAL A 170 15.58 -0.60 2.36
CA VAL A 170 14.16 -0.78 2.03
C VAL A 170 13.28 0.28 2.72
N ASP A 171 13.64 0.67 3.93
CA ASP A 171 12.92 1.72 4.67
C ASP A 171 13.17 3.10 4.07
N ILE A 172 14.42 3.42 3.70
CA ILE A 172 14.76 4.67 3.00
C ILE A 172 14.06 4.73 1.64
N LEU A 173 14.00 3.60 0.91
CA LEU A 173 13.32 3.52 -0.37
C LEU A 173 11.80 3.70 -0.21
N SER A 174 11.23 3.15 0.86
CA SER A 174 9.82 3.37 1.22
C SER A 174 9.55 4.85 1.48
N ILE A 175 10.43 5.54 2.21
CA ILE A 175 10.34 7.00 2.45
C ILE A 175 10.39 7.77 1.13
N ALA A 176 11.37 7.46 0.26
CA ALA A 176 11.56 8.13 -1.01
C ALA A 176 10.31 8.13 -1.90
N PHE A 177 9.51 7.07 -1.83
CA PHE A 177 8.32 6.88 -2.67
C PHE A 177 7.02 6.76 -1.88
N THR A 178 7.00 7.28 -0.65
CA THR A 178 5.80 7.31 0.20
C THR A 178 4.70 8.12 -0.47
N PHE A 179 5.02 9.34 -0.92
CA PHE A 179 4.08 10.23 -1.60
C PHE A 179 4.00 9.94 -3.11
N PRO A 180 2.80 9.90 -3.72
CA PRO A 180 2.62 9.70 -5.16
C PRO A 180 3.41 10.68 -6.03
N GLU A 181 3.54 11.93 -5.59
CA GLU A 181 4.22 13.02 -6.28
C GLU A 181 5.73 12.77 -6.45
N LEU A 182 6.32 11.94 -5.59
CA LEU A 182 7.74 11.58 -5.65
C LEU A 182 8.00 10.41 -6.62
N ARG A 183 6.98 9.63 -6.96
CA ARG A 183 7.12 8.42 -7.80
C ARG A 183 7.52 8.73 -9.23
N SER A 184 7.25 9.94 -9.71
CA SER A 184 7.63 10.42 -11.05
C SER A 184 8.93 11.24 -11.06
N LYS A 185 9.59 11.43 -9.91
CA LYS A 185 10.83 12.22 -9.81
C LYS A 185 12.03 11.43 -10.34
N GLY A 186 12.39 11.69 -11.60
CA GLY A 186 13.50 10.99 -12.28
C GLY A 186 14.85 11.08 -11.55
N SER A 187 15.16 12.20 -10.89
CA SER A 187 16.38 12.37 -10.09
C SER A 187 16.45 11.38 -8.92
N LEU A 188 15.34 11.22 -8.20
CA LEU A 188 15.20 10.34 -7.04
C LEU A 188 15.17 8.87 -7.48
N LEU A 189 14.41 8.56 -8.54
CA LEU A 189 14.39 7.24 -9.16
C LEU A 189 15.78 6.78 -9.57
N ARG A 190 16.54 7.63 -10.26
CA ARG A 190 17.92 7.29 -10.66
C ARG A 190 18.81 6.99 -9.46
N LYS A 191 18.76 7.80 -8.40
CA LYS A 191 19.54 7.55 -7.17
C LYS A 191 19.13 6.23 -6.50
N ALA A 192 17.82 5.98 -6.41
CA ALA A 192 17.27 4.76 -5.87
C ALA A 192 17.70 3.52 -6.67
N SER A 193 17.62 3.58 -8.01
CA SER A 193 18.04 2.49 -8.89
C SER A 193 19.53 2.20 -8.77
N VAL A 194 20.38 3.24 -8.78
CA VAL A 194 21.83 3.07 -8.57
C VAL A 194 22.10 2.38 -7.23
N ARG A 195 21.43 2.82 -6.16
CA ARG A 195 21.63 2.19 -4.85
C ARG A 195 21.09 0.76 -4.77
N ALA A 196 19.98 0.48 -5.46
CA ALA A 196 19.44 -0.87 -5.56
C ALA A 196 20.46 -1.82 -6.23
N LEU A 197 21.08 -1.39 -7.33
CA LEU A 197 22.10 -2.18 -8.03
C LEU A 197 23.27 -2.56 -7.10
N ASP A 198 23.65 -1.69 -6.16
CA ASP A 198 24.75 -1.94 -5.21
C ASP A 198 24.38 -2.90 -4.06
N LEU A 199 23.10 -3.00 -3.71
CA LEU A 199 22.63 -3.57 -2.44
C LEU A 199 21.71 -4.79 -2.57
N VAL A 200 21.10 -5.02 -3.73
CA VAL A 200 20.12 -6.11 -3.91
C VAL A 200 20.71 -7.50 -3.61
N ASN A 201 21.99 -7.71 -3.85
CA ASN A 201 22.69 -8.96 -3.51
C ASN A 201 23.05 -9.10 -2.02
N LYS A 202 22.79 -8.06 -1.20
CA LYS A 202 23.15 -7.98 0.23
C LYS A 202 21.92 -7.95 1.14
N ILE A 203 20.74 -7.75 0.59
CA ILE A 203 19.45 -7.78 1.30
C ILE A 203 18.82 -9.17 1.15
N SER A 204 17.88 -9.51 2.03
CA SER A 204 17.12 -10.77 2.03
C SER A 204 16.19 -10.91 0.80
N ALA A 205 15.75 -12.13 0.50
CA ALA A 205 14.81 -12.40 -0.60
C ALA A 205 13.50 -11.59 -0.46
N ASP A 206 12.94 -11.54 0.75
CA ASP A 206 11.73 -10.76 1.04
C ASP A 206 11.95 -9.25 0.85
N GLU A 207 13.16 -8.76 1.14
CA GLU A 207 13.54 -7.37 0.86
C GLU A 207 13.64 -7.09 -0.63
N VAL A 208 14.18 -8.01 -1.44
CA VAL A 208 14.20 -7.86 -2.92
C VAL A 208 12.79 -7.70 -3.46
N GLY A 209 11.84 -8.54 -3.02
CA GLY A 209 10.43 -8.40 -3.42
C GLY A 209 9.82 -7.06 -3.01
N ARG A 210 10.13 -6.57 -1.81
CA ARG A 210 9.70 -5.22 -1.36
C ARG A 210 10.31 -4.09 -2.18
N VAL A 211 11.57 -4.21 -2.60
CA VAL A 211 12.19 -3.25 -3.54
C VAL A 211 11.44 -3.27 -4.88
N GLY A 212 11.16 -4.46 -5.42
CA GLY A 212 10.34 -4.64 -6.63
C GLY A 212 8.97 -3.97 -6.51
N ALA A 213 8.29 -4.16 -5.38
CA ALA A 213 7.00 -3.54 -5.08
C ALA A 213 7.06 -2.00 -5.13
N ILE A 214 8.12 -1.41 -4.60
CA ILE A 214 8.29 0.05 -4.61
C ILE A 214 8.50 0.56 -6.04
N PHE A 215 9.38 -0.08 -6.82
CA PHE A 215 9.59 0.34 -8.21
C PHE A 215 8.37 0.07 -9.10
N ASN A 216 7.56 -0.95 -8.80
CA ASN A 216 6.26 -1.15 -9.46
C ASN A 216 5.33 0.05 -9.31
N ARG A 217 5.40 0.82 -8.22
CA ARG A 217 4.53 2.01 -8.07
C ARG A 217 5.03 3.21 -8.87
N CYS A 218 6.27 3.18 -9.34
CA CYS A 218 6.90 4.30 -10.05
C CYS A 218 6.72 4.25 -11.57
N HIS A 219 6.23 3.13 -12.12
CA HIS A 219 5.94 2.94 -13.55
C HIS A 219 7.09 3.33 -14.51
N HIS A 220 8.34 3.34 -14.03
CA HIS A 220 9.51 3.74 -14.81
C HIS A 220 10.30 2.51 -15.24
N ARG A 221 10.49 2.31 -16.55
CA ARG A 221 11.27 1.20 -17.09
C ARG A 221 12.77 1.34 -16.74
N HIS A 222 13.39 0.26 -16.30
CA HIS A 222 14.81 0.25 -15.90
C HIS A 222 15.45 -1.12 -16.17
N ASP A 223 15.98 -1.31 -17.38
CA ASP A 223 16.44 -2.62 -17.88
C ASP A 223 17.52 -3.24 -16.99
N ALA A 224 18.54 -2.47 -16.59
CA ALA A 224 19.61 -3.00 -15.70
C ALA A 224 19.10 -3.51 -14.34
N LEU A 225 17.99 -2.96 -13.84
CA LEU A 225 17.40 -3.42 -12.59
C LEU A 225 16.53 -4.65 -12.81
N ALA A 226 15.86 -4.74 -13.97
CA ALA A 226 15.15 -5.94 -14.39
C ALA A 226 16.08 -7.12 -14.60
N SER A 227 17.24 -6.93 -15.25
CA SER A 227 18.25 -7.98 -15.36
C SER A 227 18.76 -8.44 -13.99
N LEU A 228 19.05 -7.51 -13.07
CA LEU A 228 19.48 -7.87 -11.71
C LEU A 228 18.40 -8.61 -10.92
N PHE A 229 17.14 -8.19 -11.02
CA PHE A 229 16.02 -8.87 -10.38
C PHE A 229 15.72 -10.23 -10.99
N HIS A 230 15.96 -10.39 -12.29
CA HIS A 230 15.92 -11.69 -12.93
C HIS A 230 16.98 -12.63 -12.37
N GLU A 231 18.23 -12.16 -12.19
CA GLU A 231 19.28 -12.94 -11.53
C GLU A 231 18.92 -13.33 -10.09
N GLN A 232 18.17 -12.48 -9.37
CA GLN A 232 17.67 -12.78 -8.02
C GLN A 232 16.39 -13.62 -7.99
N SER A 233 15.78 -13.93 -9.13
CA SER A 233 14.44 -14.52 -9.16
C SER A 233 14.38 -15.90 -8.53
N ASN A 234 15.35 -16.78 -8.82
CA ASN A 234 15.40 -18.11 -8.22
C ASN A 234 15.53 -18.03 -6.70
N ARG A 235 16.39 -17.11 -6.23
CA ARG A 235 16.58 -16.84 -4.80
C ARG A 235 15.27 -16.38 -4.15
N VAL A 236 14.52 -15.50 -4.79
CA VAL A 236 13.22 -15.05 -4.26
C VAL A 236 12.16 -16.15 -4.30
N ILE A 237 12.14 -16.99 -5.33
CA ILE A 237 11.20 -18.11 -5.42
C ILE A 237 11.47 -19.14 -4.32
N GLU A 238 12.74 -19.45 -4.06
CA GLU A 238 13.15 -20.53 -3.15
C GLU A 238 13.26 -20.09 -1.68
N GLU A 239 13.78 -18.89 -1.42
CA GLU A 239 14.12 -18.45 -0.06
C GLU A 239 13.08 -17.51 0.56
N SER A 240 12.15 -16.96 -0.23
CA SER A 240 11.16 -16.03 0.31
C SER A 240 10.14 -16.73 1.19
N THR A 241 9.92 -16.15 2.36
CA THR A 241 8.92 -16.61 3.32
C THR A 241 7.56 -15.94 3.11
N ASP A 242 7.50 -14.95 2.23
CA ASP A 242 6.33 -14.11 1.95
C ASP A 242 5.97 -14.19 0.46
N GLY A 243 4.91 -14.94 0.12
CA GLY A 243 4.43 -15.05 -1.27
C GLY A 243 4.13 -13.70 -1.94
N SER A 244 3.87 -12.64 -1.17
CA SER A 244 3.71 -11.29 -1.71
C SER A 244 5.02 -10.76 -2.31
N ALA A 245 6.18 -11.11 -1.76
CA ALA A 245 7.48 -10.72 -2.30
C ALA A 245 7.70 -11.33 -3.71
N SER A 246 7.34 -12.61 -3.89
CA SER A 246 7.38 -13.29 -5.19
C SER A 246 6.45 -12.63 -6.21
N LEU A 247 5.21 -12.30 -5.81
CA LEU A 247 4.25 -11.62 -6.68
C LEU A 247 4.73 -10.22 -7.11
N GLN A 248 5.31 -9.46 -6.19
CA GLN A 248 5.79 -8.10 -6.47
C GLN A 248 6.97 -8.15 -7.46
N LEU A 249 7.88 -9.11 -7.29
CA LEU A 249 8.99 -9.29 -8.22
C LEU A 249 8.51 -9.79 -9.59
N PHE A 250 7.58 -10.74 -9.61
CA PHE A 250 6.91 -11.22 -10.83
C PHE A 250 6.29 -10.06 -11.62
N GLY A 251 5.49 -9.22 -10.95
CA GLY A 251 4.83 -8.10 -11.63
C GLY A 251 5.79 -7.04 -12.15
N PHE A 252 6.93 -6.86 -11.47
CA PHE A 252 8.01 -6.01 -11.95
C PHE A 252 8.62 -6.54 -13.24
N LEU A 253 9.00 -7.83 -13.26
CA LEU A 253 9.60 -8.46 -14.44
C LEU A 253 8.65 -8.45 -15.63
N CYS A 254 7.37 -8.82 -15.43
CA CYS A 254 6.36 -8.79 -16.49
C CYS A 254 6.17 -7.41 -17.12
N ARG A 255 6.42 -6.32 -16.38
CA ARG A 255 6.33 -4.96 -16.93
C ARG A 255 7.61 -4.52 -17.67
N HIS A 256 8.78 -4.97 -17.22
CA HIS A 256 10.05 -4.40 -17.67
C HIS A 256 10.75 -5.25 -18.76
N GLU A 257 10.71 -6.58 -18.64
CA GLU A 257 11.43 -7.49 -19.54
C GLU A 257 10.61 -8.77 -19.75
N VAL A 258 10.05 -8.94 -20.95
CA VAL A 258 9.46 -10.22 -21.35
C VAL A 258 10.14 -10.71 -22.62
N SER A 259 11.33 -11.26 -22.44
CA SER A 259 12.05 -12.03 -23.46
C SER A 259 11.75 -13.52 -23.27
N ARG A 260 12.06 -14.34 -24.28
CA ARG A 260 11.87 -15.80 -24.21
C ARG A 260 12.68 -16.43 -23.07
N GLU A 261 13.83 -15.87 -22.74
CA GLU A 261 14.73 -16.36 -21.68
C GLU A 261 14.12 -16.20 -20.28
N PHE A 262 13.10 -15.34 -20.13
CA PHE A 262 12.42 -15.09 -18.86
C PHE A 262 11.21 -15.99 -18.65
N ALA A 263 10.74 -16.71 -19.67
CA ALA A 263 9.49 -17.47 -19.61
C ALA A 263 9.52 -18.56 -18.53
N ASP A 264 10.63 -19.30 -18.42
CA ASP A 264 10.82 -20.36 -17.42
C ASP A 264 10.78 -19.77 -15.99
N THR A 265 11.45 -18.64 -15.77
CA THR A 265 11.44 -17.95 -14.48
C THR A 265 10.04 -17.43 -14.12
N LEU A 266 9.31 -16.86 -15.09
CA LEU A 266 7.93 -16.41 -14.88
C LEU A 266 7.00 -17.58 -14.55
N GLN A 267 7.22 -18.75 -15.14
CA GLN A 267 6.48 -19.96 -14.79
C GLN A 267 6.76 -20.39 -13.35
N CYS A 268 8.03 -20.46 -12.93
CA CYS A 268 8.38 -20.80 -11.55
C CYS A 268 7.76 -19.82 -10.52
N PHE A 269 7.68 -18.54 -10.87
CA PHE A 269 6.96 -17.56 -10.04
C PHE A 269 5.47 -17.89 -9.92
N LEU A 270 4.79 -18.20 -11.03
CA LEU A 270 3.36 -18.55 -11.00
C LEU A 270 3.12 -19.78 -10.13
N GLU A 271 3.92 -20.84 -10.29
CA GLU A 271 3.83 -22.05 -9.46
C GLU A 271 3.99 -21.72 -7.96
N ARG A 272 4.96 -20.88 -7.61
CA ARG A 272 5.18 -20.42 -6.22
C ARG A 272 4.00 -19.59 -5.69
N ILE A 273 3.52 -18.64 -6.48
CA ILE A 273 2.40 -17.72 -6.16
C ILE A 273 1.12 -18.52 -5.91
N LEU A 274 0.83 -19.53 -6.74
CA LEU A 274 -0.32 -20.42 -6.57
C LEU A 274 -0.20 -21.32 -5.34
N GLY A 275 1.03 -21.72 -4.97
CA GLY A 275 1.29 -22.56 -3.80
C GLY A 275 1.06 -21.88 -2.44
N ASP A 276 1.17 -20.55 -2.35
CA ASP A 276 1.08 -19.77 -1.10
C ASP A 276 -0.33 -19.19 -0.82
N ALA A 277 -1.35 -19.71 -1.50
CA ALA A 277 -2.76 -19.28 -1.53
C ALA A 277 -3.29 -18.46 -0.33
N LEU A 278 -3.11 -17.13 -0.38
CA LEU A 278 -3.95 -16.09 0.23
C LEU A 278 -3.68 -14.76 -0.52
N PHE A 279 -4.51 -14.40 -1.50
CA PHE A 279 -4.42 -13.11 -2.19
C PHE A 279 -5.45 -12.14 -1.63
N ASP A 280 -5.00 -10.97 -1.17
CA ASP A 280 -5.88 -9.82 -1.08
C ASP A 280 -6.20 -9.28 -2.48
N VAL A 281 -7.19 -8.40 -2.56
CA VAL A 281 -7.66 -7.78 -3.81
C VAL A 281 -6.51 -7.09 -4.55
N GLU A 282 -5.63 -6.36 -3.85
CA GLU A 282 -4.53 -5.62 -4.47
C GLU A 282 -3.53 -6.57 -5.14
N SER A 283 -3.22 -7.67 -4.47
CA SER A 283 -2.36 -8.73 -4.98
C SER A 283 -2.99 -9.44 -6.19
N PHE A 284 -4.30 -9.70 -6.14
CA PHE A 284 -5.05 -10.26 -7.27
C PHE A 284 -5.01 -9.35 -8.50
N VAL A 285 -5.25 -8.04 -8.31
CA VAL A 285 -5.18 -7.03 -9.38
C VAL A 285 -3.77 -6.98 -9.98
N LEU A 286 -2.74 -6.95 -9.14
CA LEU A 286 -1.35 -6.95 -9.59
C LEU A 286 -1.03 -8.20 -10.42
N LEU A 287 -1.48 -9.38 -9.99
CA LEU A 287 -1.29 -10.63 -10.74
C LEU A 287 -1.96 -10.54 -12.12
N CYS A 288 -3.23 -10.12 -12.18
CA CYS A 288 -3.96 -9.97 -13.43
C CYS A 288 -3.29 -8.97 -14.39
N GLU A 289 -2.90 -7.79 -13.89
CA GLU A 289 -2.16 -6.80 -14.67
C GLU A 289 -0.84 -7.36 -15.22
N SER A 290 -0.14 -8.15 -14.41
CA SER A 290 1.16 -8.71 -14.76
C SER A 290 1.03 -9.75 -15.86
N LEU A 291 0.05 -10.66 -15.73
CA LEU A 291 -0.31 -11.64 -16.75
C LEU A 291 -0.72 -10.98 -18.08
N ALA A 292 -1.44 -9.85 -18.02
CA ALA A 292 -1.85 -9.11 -19.21
C ALA A 292 -0.65 -8.53 -19.99
N ARG A 293 0.47 -8.24 -19.31
CA ARG A 293 1.69 -7.68 -19.92
C ARG A 293 2.59 -8.71 -20.59
N ILE A 294 2.38 -10.00 -20.34
CA ILE A 294 3.13 -11.07 -21.01
C ILE A 294 2.70 -11.12 -22.50
N PRO A 295 3.63 -11.01 -23.47
CA PRO A 295 3.31 -11.07 -24.90
C PRO A 295 2.56 -12.36 -25.25
N SER A 296 1.51 -12.23 -26.08
CA SER A 296 0.63 -13.34 -26.47
C SER A 296 1.38 -14.56 -27.04
N ARG A 297 2.47 -14.32 -27.78
CA ARG A 297 3.33 -15.38 -28.32
C ARG A 297 4.02 -16.21 -27.23
N ILE A 298 4.45 -15.57 -26.14
CA ILE A 298 5.09 -16.25 -25.00
C ILE A 298 4.03 -17.00 -24.20
N ARG A 299 2.88 -16.35 -23.92
CA ARG A 299 1.73 -16.99 -23.26
C ARG A 299 1.29 -18.27 -23.98
N ALA A 300 1.11 -18.21 -25.29
CA ALA A 300 0.58 -19.33 -26.06
C ALA A 300 1.60 -20.47 -26.29
N LYS A 301 2.91 -20.19 -26.24
CA LYS A 301 3.94 -21.15 -26.64
C LYS A 301 4.73 -21.73 -25.48
N GLU A 302 5.10 -20.89 -24.51
CA GLU A 302 6.03 -21.27 -23.44
C GLU A 302 5.29 -21.39 -22.09
N MET A 303 4.21 -20.64 -21.87
CA MET A 303 3.52 -20.58 -20.57
C MET A 303 2.08 -21.07 -20.59
N ALA A 304 1.63 -21.75 -21.64
CA ALA A 304 0.20 -22.02 -21.86
C ALA A 304 -0.45 -22.77 -20.69
N GLN A 305 0.19 -23.84 -20.19
CA GLN A 305 -0.31 -24.61 -19.06
C GLN A 305 -0.33 -23.79 -17.77
N ALA A 306 0.77 -23.13 -17.43
CA ALA A 306 0.85 -22.30 -16.23
C ALA A 306 -0.18 -21.15 -16.25
N MET A 307 -0.47 -20.60 -17.42
CA MET A 307 -1.53 -19.60 -17.60
C MET A 307 -2.93 -20.20 -17.40
N GLU A 308 -3.19 -21.40 -17.91
CA GLU A 308 -4.46 -22.11 -17.71
C GLU A 308 -4.68 -22.42 -16.22
N ASP A 309 -3.69 -23.03 -15.56
CA ASP A 309 -3.73 -23.33 -14.13
C ASP A 309 -3.93 -22.05 -13.28
N THR A 310 -3.26 -20.96 -13.66
CA THR A 310 -3.42 -19.66 -12.99
C THR A 310 -4.82 -19.09 -13.23
N LEU A 311 -5.37 -19.18 -14.44
CA LEU A 311 -6.71 -18.67 -14.74
C LEU A 311 -7.81 -19.47 -14.04
N ASP A 312 -7.66 -20.79 -13.94
CA ASP A 312 -8.56 -21.66 -13.18
C ASP A 312 -8.54 -21.27 -11.70
N TYR A 313 -7.33 -21.12 -11.12
CA TYR A 313 -7.18 -20.64 -9.75
C TYR A 313 -7.78 -19.25 -9.55
N LEU A 314 -7.54 -18.30 -10.46
CA LEU A 314 -8.12 -16.96 -10.38
C LEU A 314 -9.65 -17.00 -10.46
N GLY A 315 -10.21 -17.88 -11.28
CA GLY A 315 -11.66 -18.11 -11.37
C GLY A 315 -12.25 -18.58 -10.04
N ASP A 316 -11.61 -19.55 -9.40
CA ASP A 316 -11.99 -20.05 -8.08
C ASP A 316 -11.81 -18.97 -6.99
N ALA A 317 -10.71 -18.22 -7.02
CA ALA A 317 -10.45 -17.14 -6.09
C ALA A 317 -11.47 -16.00 -6.21
N VAL A 318 -11.88 -15.64 -7.43
CA VAL A 318 -12.96 -14.66 -7.67
C VAL A 318 -14.29 -15.20 -7.14
N ALA A 319 -14.62 -16.46 -7.41
CA ALA A 319 -15.85 -17.06 -6.89
C ALA A 319 -15.89 -17.04 -5.35
N GLN A 320 -14.75 -17.30 -4.70
CA GLN A 320 -14.60 -17.22 -3.25
C GLN A 320 -14.70 -15.78 -2.73
N LEU A 321 -14.06 -14.81 -3.38
CA LEU A 321 -14.15 -13.40 -3.00
C LEU A 321 -15.59 -12.88 -3.12
N LEU A 322 -16.29 -13.21 -4.20
CA LEU A 322 -17.69 -12.83 -4.42
C LEU A 322 -18.64 -13.50 -3.41
N ALA A 323 -18.32 -14.70 -2.94
CA ALA A 323 -19.12 -15.40 -1.94
C ALA A 323 -18.83 -14.97 -0.49
N ARG A 324 -17.70 -14.26 -0.24
CA ARG A 324 -17.24 -13.92 1.10
C ARG A 324 -17.83 -12.60 1.62
N PRO A 325 -18.28 -12.51 2.89
CA PRO A 325 -18.79 -11.28 3.46
C PRO A 325 -17.78 -10.12 3.40
N ARG A 326 -18.27 -8.89 3.17
CA ARG A 326 -17.42 -7.67 3.14
C ARG A 326 -16.64 -7.44 4.43
N ALA A 327 -17.22 -7.79 5.57
CA ALA A 327 -16.56 -7.67 6.88
C ALA A 327 -15.27 -8.50 6.99
N GLU A 328 -15.10 -9.49 6.12
CA GLU A 328 -13.91 -10.33 6.06
C GLU A 328 -13.05 -10.06 4.82
N GLY A 329 -13.29 -8.94 4.13
CA GLY A 329 -12.55 -8.55 2.93
C GLY A 329 -13.07 -9.17 1.62
N GLY A 330 -14.27 -9.75 1.60
CA GLY A 330 -14.93 -10.21 0.39
C GLY A 330 -15.85 -9.17 -0.27
N LEU A 331 -16.58 -9.60 -1.30
CA LEU A 331 -17.46 -8.77 -2.14
C LEU A 331 -18.92 -9.25 -2.13
N GLN A 332 -19.31 -10.10 -1.17
CA GLN A 332 -20.69 -10.56 -1.06
C GLN A 332 -21.65 -9.37 -0.98
N ASP A 333 -22.68 -9.41 -1.83
CA ASP A 333 -23.72 -8.40 -1.99
C ASP A 333 -23.18 -7.00 -2.42
N GLU A 334 -22.00 -6.93 -3.05
CA GLU A 334 -21.48 -5.71 -3.70
C GLU A 334 -21.98 -5.57 -5.14
N GLU A 335 -22.95 -4.67 -5.34
CA GLU A 335 -23.54 -4.35 -6.65
C GLU A 335 -23.01 -3.04 -7.24
N SER A 336 -22.20 -2.29 -6.48
CA SER A 336 -21.67 -1.00 -6.91
C SER A 336 -20.58 -1.18 -7.97
N VAL A 337 -20.93 -0.83 -9.22
CA VAL A 337 -19.98 -0.78 -10.34
C VAL A 337 -18.83 0.17 -10.03
N GLU A 338 -19.07 1.29 -9.34
CA GLU A 338 -18.00 2.22 -8.91
C GLU A 338 -17.08 1.59 -7.86
N THR A 339 -17.60 0.74 -6.97
CA THR A 339 -16.76 0.05 -5.96
C THR A 339 -15.95 -1.05 -6.63
N ILE A 340 -16.53 -1.76 -7.59
CA ILE A 340 -15.83 -2.75 -8.43
C ILE A 340 -14.78 -2.04 -9.30
N GLU A 341 -15.07 -0.90 -9.92
CA GLU A 341 -14.13 -0.11 -10.75
C GLU A 341 -13.05 0.61 -9.91
N GLN A 342 -13.34 1.00 -8.67
CA GLN A 342 -12.34 1.52 -7.71
C GLN A 342 -11.41 0.40 -7.20
N ILE A 343 -11.92 -0.83 -7.12
CA ILE A 343 -11.17 -2.05 -6.77
C ILE A 343 -10.37 -2.57 -7.99
N PHE A 344 -10.89 -2.41 -9.21
CA PHE A 344 -10.29 -2.81 -10.48
C PHE A 344 -10.13 -1.61 -11.44
N PRO A 345 -9.24 -0.63 -11.14
CA PRO A 345 -9.08 0.52 -12.02
C PRO A 345 -8.49 0.09 -13.37
N GLY A 346 -9.32 0.12 -14.43
CA GLY A 346 -8.89 -0.08 -15.81
C GLY A 346 -9.48 -1.27 -16.56
N VAL A 347 -10.37 -2.07 -15.96
CA VAL A 347 -11.13 -3.09 -16.70
C VAL A 347 -12.48 -2.50 -17.11
N SER A 348 -12.53 -1.81 -18.26
CA SER A 348 -13.81 -1.54 -18.92
C SER A 348 -14.40 -2.88 -19.36
N PRO A 349 -15.62 -3.26 -18.92
CA PRO A 349 -16.23 -4.54 -19.30
C PRO A 349 -16.62 -4.63 -20.80
N PHE A 350 -16.25 -3.63 -21.63
CA PHE A 350 -16.66 -3.55 -23.03
C PHE A 350 -15.55 -3.44 -24.08
N ASP A 351 -14.27 -3.52 -23.72
CA ASP A 351 -13.20 -3.59 -24.74
C ASP A 351 -12.99 -5.04 -25.23
N SER A 352 -13.99 -5.56 -25.95
CA SER A 352 -13.82 -6.73 -26.81
C SER A 352 -13.01 -6.35 -28.06
N PRO A 353 -11.97 -7.13 -28.46
CA PRO A 353 -11.14 -6.83 -29.63
C PRO A 353 -11.85 -6.92 -31.00
N ASP A 354 -13.15 -7.28 -31.04
CA ASP A 354 -13.86 -7.58 -32.29
C ASP A 354 -14.82 -6.47 -32.80
N GLY A 355 -14.74 -5.25 -32.26
CA GLY A 355 -15.57 -4.12 -32.71
C GLY A 355 -15.17 -3.44 -34.03
N GLY A 356 -14.22 -4.03 -34.79
CA GLY A 356 -13.48 -3.32 -35.83
C GLY A 356 -13.81 -3.64 -37.29
N ARG A 357 -14.98 -4.21 -37.64
CA ARG A 357 -15.40 -4.33 -39.06
C ARG A 357 -16.91 -4.32 -39.25
N ARG A 358 -17.53 -3.14 -39.34
CA ARG A 358 -18.62 -2.85 -40.31
C ARG A 358 -18.65 -1.36 -40.65
N ARG A 359 -17.97 -0.98 -41.75
CA ARG A 359 -18.41 0.13 -42.60
C ARG A 359 -19.47 -0.40 -43.55
N GLY A 360 -20.58 0.31 -43.68
CA GLY A 360 -21.56 0.07 -44.74
C GLY A 360 -22.91 0.67 -44.38
N GLY A 361 -23.17 1.87 -44.90
CA GLY A 361 -24.43 2.57 -44.74
C GLY A 361 -25.59 1.89 -45.47
N GLY A 362 -26.80 2.18 -45.00
CA GLY A 362 -28.04 1.80 -45.63
C GLY A 362 -29.22 2.34 -44.81
N ASN A 363 -29.99 3.24 -45.42
CA ASN A 363 -31.20 3.87 -44.88
C ASN A 363 -32.22 2.85 -44.31
N PRO A 364 -33.11 3.27 -43.40
CA PRO A 364 -34.13 2.41 -42.83
C PRO A 364 -35.31 2.24 -43.79
N PRO A 365 -36.01 1.10 -43.73
CA PRO A 365 -37.44 1.10 -43.96
C PRO A 365 -38.18 0.52 -42.76
N THR A 366 -39.06 1.35 -42.19
CA THR A 366 -40.47 1.05 -41.91
C THR A 366 -40.82 -0.41 -41.54
N THR A 367 -41.28 -0.59 -40.30
CA THR A 367 -42.33 -1.55 -39.90
C THR A 367 -43.52 -1.52 -40.88
N PRO A 368 -44.37 -2.57 -41.03
CA PRO A 368 -44.96 -3.30 -39.90
C PRO A 368 -45.29 -4.79 -40.12
N THR A 369 -45.95 -5.36 -39.10
CA THR A 369 -46.79 -6.59 -39.05
C THR A 369 -46.13 -7.90 -38.63
N ARG A 370 -46.82 -8.86 -37.99
CA ARG A 370 -48.01 -8.95 -37.12
C ARG A 370 -48.17 -10.46 -36.89
N GLY A 371 -48.29 -10.91 -35.64
CA GLY A 371 -48.98 -12.16 -35.25
C GLY A 371 -48.35 -13.50 -35.65
N GLY A 372 -48.13 -14.38 -34.66
CA GLY A 372 -47.83 -15.81 -34.86
C GLY A 372 -49.03 -16.62 -35.42
N PRO A 373 -49.23 -17.91 -35.06
CA PRO A 373 -48.45 -18.76 -34.16
C PRO A 373 -48.25 -20.22 -34.66
N ALA A 374 -47.50 -20.98 -33.85
CA ALA A 374 -47.68 -22.40 -33.50
C ALA A 374 -47.89 -23.45 -34.61
N ARG A 375 -47.05 -24.49 -34.58
CA ARG A 375 -47.54 -25.88 -34.54
C ARG A 375 -46.50 -26.83 -33.93
N LEU A 376 -46.89 -27.31 -32.74
CA LEU A 376 -46.42 -28.51 -32.06
C LEU A 376 -46.83 -29.78 -32.83
N HIS A 377 -46.27 -30.91 -32.36
CA HIS A 377 -46.48 -32.31 -32.76
C HIS A 377 -45.57 -32.77 -33.91
N HIS A 378 -44.86 -33.89 -33.84
CA HIS A 378 -45.04 -35.10 -33.04
C HIS A 378 -43.69 -35.85 -32.95
N VAL A 379 -43.34 -36.28 -31.74
CA VAL A 379 -42.41 -37.41 -31.51
C VAL A 379 -43.20 -38.70 -31.78
N PRO A 380 -42.55 -39.73 -32.35
CA PRO A 380 -42.43 -40.98 -31.59
C PRO A 380 -41.01 -41.57 -31.61
N ARG A 381 -40.50 -41.88 -30.41
CA ARG A 381 -39.65 -43.06 -30.13
C ARG A 381 -40.42 -44.31 -30.62
N ARG A 382 -39.84 -45.42 -31.08
CA ARG A 382 -38.65 -46.17 -30.68
C ARG A 382 -38.50 -47.39 -31.62
N THR A 383 -37.33 -48.06 -31.55
CA THR A 383 -36.98 -49.41 -32.04
C THR A 383 -36.99 -49.60 -33.56
N SER A 384 -35.93 -50.02 -34.22
CA SER A 384 -34.86 -50.97 -33.86
C SER A 384 -33.50 -50.50 -34.35
#